data_AF-A0A936YAV2-F1
#
_entry.id   AF-A0A936YAV2-F1
#
_cell.length_a   1.000
_cell.length_b   1.000
_cell.length_c   1.000
_cell.angle_alpha   90.00
_cell.angle_beta   90.00
_cell.angle_gamma   90.00
#
_symmetry.space_group_name_H-M   'P 1'
#
loop_
_entity.id
_entity.type
_entity.pdbx_description
1 polymer ?
#
loop_
_entity_poly.entity_id
_entity_poly.type
_entity_poly.pdbx_seq_one_letter_code
_entity_poly.pdbx_strand_id
1 'polypeptide(L)'
;MCNIMGVTKASVISWIKALRDGSFETLSVKPGRGRKSLLSPSQQEEIRKWLESDPQLTIESIQQKISKTMQVKLGRSTVHRLIKKMRFSYITPRPEHHKKNQGDEVEFKKKSIKPSK
;
A
#
# COMPACT_ATOMS: atom_id res chain seq x y z
N MET A 1 -22.36 39.11 7.18
CA MET A 1 -21.90 37.84 7.80
C MET A 1 -21.07 36.99 6.83
N CYS A 2 -21.55 36.61 5.63
CA CYS A 2 -20.77 35.78 4.67
C CYS A 2 -19.46 36.43 4.17
N ASN A 3 -19.41 37.75 4.00
CA ASN A 3 -18.21 38.45 3.51
C ASN A 3 -17.07 38.54 4.56
N ILE A 4 -17.39 38.32 5.83
CA ILE A 4 -16.44 38.44 6.95
C ILE A 4 -15.69 37.12 7.18
N MET A 5 -16.29 35.99 6.80
CA MET A 5 -15.75 34.64 7.07
C MET A 5 -15.17 33.94 5.82
N GLY A 6 -15.13 34.62 4.66
CA GLY A 6 -14.59 34.03 3.42
C GLY A 6 -15.35 32.80 2.89
N VAL A 7 -16.60 32.61 3.33
CA VAL A 7 -17.43 31.45 2.95
C VAL A 7 -18.60 31.89 2.08
N THR A 8 -18.93 31.06 1.08
CA THR A 8 -20.06 31.35 0.19
C THR A 8 -21.39 31.24 0.92
N LYS A 9 -22.40 32.03 0.49
CA LYS A 9 -23.77 31.93 1.01
C LYS A 9 -24.34 30.51 0.87
N ALA A 10 -23.98 29.80 -0.20
CA ALA A 10 -24.40 28.42 -0.44
C ALA A 10 -23.88 27.46 0.63
N SER A 11 -22.61 27.59 1.05
CA SER A 11 -22.03 26.78 2.13
C SER A 11 -22.76 27.01 3.45
N VAL A 12 -23.06 28.27 3.80
CA VAL A 12 -23.79 28.60 5.04
C VAL A 12 -25.20 28.01 5.03
N ILE A 13 -25.93 28.12 3.92
CA ILE A 13 -27.26 27.52 3.77
C ILE A 13 -27.20 25.99 3.87
N SER A 14 -26.18 25.36 3.27
CA SER A 14 -25.97 23.92 3.36
C SER A 14 -25.75 23.47 4.80
N TRP A 15 -24.98 24.22 5.60
CA TRP A 15 -24.75 23.91 7.01
C TRP A 15 -26.00 24.11 7.87
N ILE A 16 -26.77 25.17 7.62
CA ILE A 16 -28.04 25.41 8.31
C ILE A 16 -29.03 24.27 8.05
N LYS A 17 -29.11 23.77 6.80
CA LYS A 17 -29.94 22.61 6.46
C LYS A 17 -29.45 21.34 7.16
N ALA A 18 -28.15 21.03 7.09
CA ALA A 18 -27.57 19.87 7.74
C ALA A 18 -27.79 19.87 9.27
N LEU A 19 -27.70 21.05 9.91
CA LEU A 19 -27.96 21.21 11.33
C LEU A 19 -29.44 21.00 11.68
N ARG A 20 -30.36 21.42 10.80
CA ARG A 20 -31.82 21.24 10.97
C ARG A 20 -32.24 19.79 10.81
N ASP A 21 -31.59 19.04 9.92
CA ASP A 21 -31.95 17.66 9.58
C ASP A 21 -31.35 16.60 10.52
N GLY A 22 -30.50 17.01 11.46
CA GLY A 22 -30.11 16.18 12.61
C GLY A 22 -28.61 15.93 12.74
N SER A 23 -28.06 16.51 13.80
CA SER A 23 -26.74 16.31 14.40
C SER A 23 -25.54 16.97 13.71
N PHE A 24 -24.70 17.59 14.54
CA PHE A 24 -23.43 18.24 14.18
C PHE A 24 -22.47 17.29 13.45
N GLU A 25 -22.58 15.99 13.71
CA GLU A 25 -21.83 14.93 13.02
C GLU A 25 -21.96 14.99 11.48
N THR A 26 -23.09 15.51 10.97
CA THR A 26 -23.32 15.66 9.52
C THR A 26 -22.47 16.75 8.87
N LEU A 27 -21.97 17.71 9.66
CA LEU A 27 -21.07 18.77 9.22
C LEU A 27 -19.61 18.27 9.10
N SER A 28 -19.32 17.06 9.62
CA SER A 28 -18.01 16.45 9.44
C SER A 28 -17.75 16.15 7.96
N VAL A 29 -16.50 16.34 7.54
CA VAL A 29 -16.08 16.01 6.18
C VAL A 29 -16.14 14.50 6.01
N LYS A 30 -17.21 14.02 5.36
CA LYS A 30 -17.29 12.61 4.96
C LYS A 30 -16.13 12.29 4.03
N PRO A 31 -15.55 11.07 4.11
CA PRO A 31 -14.50 10.66 3.19
C PRO A 31 -15.00 10.87 1.76
N GLY A 32 -14.22 11.61 0.97
CA GLY A 32 -14.58 11.91 -0.42
C GLY A 32 -14.81 10.61 -1.20
N ARG A 33 -15.72 10.67 -2.18
CA ARG A 33 -16.14 9.51 -2.99
C ARG A 33 -14.98 8.66 -3.51
N GLY A 34 -13.86 9.31 -3.85
CA GLY A 34 -12.63 8.67 -4.30
C GLY A 34 -12.81 7.81 -5.56
N ARG A 35 -11.70 7.29 -6.09
CA ARG A 35 -11.75 6.25 -7.13
C ARG A 35 -12.00 4.90 -6.46
N LYS A 36 -13.03 4.17 -6.89
CA LYS A 36 -13.28 2.81 -6.44
C LYS A 36 -12.08 1.91 -6.79
N SER A 37 -11.75 0.98 -5.90
CA SER A 37 -10.73 -0.04 -6.16
C SER A 37 -11.10 -0.86 -7.39
N LEU A 38 -10.10 -1.15 -8.22
CA LEU A 38 -10.27 -2.01 -9.40
C LEU A 38 -10.47 -3.49 -9.01
N LEU A 39 -9.97 -3.87 -7.83
CA LEU A 39 -10.10 -5.20 -7.27
C LEU A 39 -11.23 -5.24 -6.23
N SER A 40 -12.08 -6.27 -6.32
CA SER A 40 -13.11 -6.56 -5.32
C SER A 40 -12.48 -7.03 -3.99
N PRO A 41 -13.22 -6.98 -2.87
CA PRO A 41 -12.73 -7.50 -1.59
C PRO A 41 -12.30 -8.97 -1.67
N SER A 42 -13.09 -9.82 -2.33
CA SER A 42 -12.78 -11.24 -2.51
C SER A 42 -11.49 -11.48 -3.30
N GLN A 43 -11.25 -10.66 -4.34
CA GLN A 43 -10.02 -10.70 -5.11
C GLN A 43 -8.80 -10.29 -4.27
N GLN A 44 -8.95 -9.31 -3.39
CA GLN A 44 -7.88 -8.90 -2.48
C GLN A 44 -7.53 -10.04 -1.50
N GLU A 45 -8.53 -10.79 -1.05
CA GLU A 45 -8.35 -11.91 -0.15
C GLU A 45 -7.65 -13.11 -0.82
N GLU A 46 -7.94 -13.36 -2.09
CA GLU A 46 -7.21 -14.37 -2.88
C GLU A 46 -5.72 -14.01 -3.05
N ILE A 47 -5.43 -12.73 -3.34
CA ILE A 47 -4.05 -12.25 -3.46
C ILE A 47 -3.31 -12.39 -2.12
N ARG A 48 -4.01 -12.14 -1.00
CA ARG A 48 -3.46 -12.35 0.34
C ARG A 48 -3.08 -13.82 0.57
N LYS A 49 -3.96 -14.76 0.21
CA LYS A 49 -3.66 -16.21 0.32
C LYS A 49 -2.44 -16.62 -0.50
N TRP A 50 -2.24 -16.04 -1.69
CA TRP A 50 -1.05 -16.30 -2.50
C TRP A 50 0.23 -15.83 -1.81
N LEU A 51 0.23 -14.62 -1.22
CA LEU A 51 1.36 -14.07 -0.48
C LEU A 51 1.67 -14.86 0.80
N GLU A 52 0.65 -15.40 1.47
CA GLU A 52 0.82 -16.23 2.67
C GLU A 52 1.36 -17.62 2.32
N SER A 53 0.98 -18.16 1.15
CA SER A 53 1.42 -19.48 0.69
C SER A 53 2.84 -19.46 0.10
N ASP A 54 3.22 -18.37 -0.57
CA ASP A 54 4.53 -18.21 -1.21
C ASP A 54 5.13 -16.82 -0.93
N PRO A 55 5.99 -16.70 0.11
CA PRO A 55 6.65 -15.45 0.46
C PRO A 55 7.70 -14.96 -0.55
N GLN A 56 8.12 -15.80 -1.51
CA GLN A 56 9.14 -15.42 -2.50
C GLN A 56 8.55 -14.72 -3.73
N LEU A 57 7.22 -14.62 -3.82
CA LEU A 57 6.54 -13.98 -4.93
C LEU A 57 6.99 -12.53 -5.11
N THR A 58 7.53 -12.25 -6.30
CA THR A 58 7.88 -10.89 -6.70
C THR A 58 6.65 -10.11 -7.13
N ILE A 59 6.77 -8.78 -7.15
CA ILE A 59 5.70 -7.87 -7.61
C ILE A 59 5.27 -8.22 -9.05
N GLU A 60 6.23 -8.59 -9.91
CA GLU A 60 5.98 -8.95 -11.31
C GLU A 60 5.24 -10.28 -11.44
N SER A 61 5.65 -11.29 -10.66
CA SER A 61 4.96 -12.58 -10.61
C SER A 61 3.50 -12.40 -10.16
N ILE A 62 3.26 -11.57 -9.14
CA ILE A 62 1.90 -11.25 -8.67
C ILE A 62 1.11 -10.50 -9.75
N GLN A 63 1.73 -9.53 -10.43
CA GLN A 63 1.09 -8.79 -11.51
C GLN A 63 0.63 -9.72 -12.64
N GLN A 64 1.49 -10.64 -13.08
CA GLN A 64 1.15 -11.62 -14.10
C GLN A 64 0.04 -12.56 -13.64
N LYS A 65 0.10 -13.04 -12.39
CA LYS A 65 -0.93 -13.91 -11.82
C LYS A 65 -2.29 -13.22 -11.74
N ILE A 66 -2.35 -11.96 -11.32
CA ILE A 66 -3.58 -11.14 -11.33
C ILE A 66 -4.10 -10.97 -12.75
N SER A 67 -3.23 -10.65 -13.71
CA SER A 67 -3.65 -10.49 -15.11
C SER A 67 -4.21 -11.79 -15.70
N LYS A 68 -3.67 -12.95 -15.32
CA LYS A 68 -4.09 -14.26 -15.82
C LYS A 68 -5.39 -14.74 -15.17
N THR A 69 -5.49 -14.67 -13.85
CA THR A 69 -6.63 -15.20 -13.09
C THR A 69 -7.85 -14.26 -13.13
N MET A 70 -7.60 -12.95 -13.02
CA MET A 70 -8.67 -11.95 -12.83
C MET A 70 -8.92 -11.10 -14.07
N GLN A 71 -8.09 -11.22 -15.12
CA GLN A 71 -8.19 -10.42 -16.36
C GLN A 71 -8.11 -8.90 -16.10
N VAL A 72 -7.55 -8.51 -14.95
CA VAL A 72 -7.36 -7.10 -14.57
C VAL A 72 -5.91 -6.70 -14.83
N LYS A 73 -5.72 -5.68 -15.67
CA LYS A 73 -4.38 -5.09 -15.89
C LYS A 73 -4.06 -4.09 -14.79
N LEU A 74 -3.13 -4.45 -13.92
CA LEU A 74 -2.56 -3.56 -12.91
C LEU A 74 -1.14 -3.16 -13.29
N GLY A 75 -0.78 -1.91 -12.98
CA GLY A 75 0.62 -1.47 -13.04
C GLY A 75 1.41 -1.93 -11.82
N ARG A 76 2.73 -2.04 -11.97
CA ARG A 76 3.68 -2.43 -10.90
C ARG A 76 3.48 -1.65 -9.60
N SER A 77 3.32 -0.33 -9.69
CA SER A 77 3.09 0.55 -8.52
C SER A 77 1.76 0.26 -7.81
N THR A 78 0.73 -0.12 -8.56
CA THR A 78 -0.57 -0.49 -8.00
C THR A 78 -0.47 -1.80 -7.22
N VAL A 79 0.24 -2.79 -7.77
CA VAL A 79 0.51 -4.06 -7.08
C VAL A 79 1.33 -3.82 -5.81
N HIS A 80 2.38 -2.99 -5.87
CA HIS A 80 3.16 -2.63 -4.68
C HIS A 80 2.31 -1.95 -3.60
N ARG A 81 1.45 -0.98 -3.96
CA ARG A 81 0.52 -0.34 -3.02
C ARG A 81 -0.47 -1.33 -2.41
N LEU A 82 -0.92 -2.31 -3.19
CA LEU A 82 -1.81 -3.37 -2.73
C LEU A 82 -1.16 -4.22 -1.63
N ILE A 83 0.06 -4.70 -1.88
CA ILE A 83 0.87 -5.48 -0.93
C ILE A 83 1.07 -4.70 0.37
N LYS A 84 1.46 -3.42 0.26
CA LYS A 84 1.67 -2.54 1.42
C LYS A 84 0.37 -2.30 2.21
N LYS A 85 -0.77 -2.16 1.52
CA LYS A 85 -2.09 -2.01 2.16
C LYS A 85 -2.47 -3.25 2.98
N MET A 86 -2.07 -4.43 2.51
CA MET A 86 -2.25 -5.71 3.19
C MET A 86 -1.22 -5.97 4.30
N ARG A 87 -0.37 -4.99 4.63
CA ARG A 87 0.68 -5.08 5.67
C ARG A 87 1.81 -6.08 5.37
N PHE A 88 1.98 -6.48 4.11
CA PHE A 88 3.13 -7.27 3.68
C PHE A 88 4.29 -6.36 3.26
N SER A 89 5.51 -6.82 3.54
CA SER A 89 6.75 -6.20 3.11
C SER A 89 7.80 -7.28 2.92
N TYR A 90 8.74 -7.06 2.01
CA TYR A 90 9.89 -7.95 1.86
C TYR A 90 10.75 -7.89 3.14
N ILE A 91 11.13 -9.04 3.65
CA ILE A 91 12.09 -9.10 4.77
C ILE A 91 13.45 -8.76 4.18
N THR A 92 13.96 -7.59 4.54
CA THR A 92 15.32 -7.19 4.20
C THR A 92 16.26 -7.70 5.30
N PRO A 93 17.25 -8.56 4.98
CA PRO A 93 18.21 -8.98 5.98
C PRO A 93 18.99 -7.76 6.47
N ARG A 94 19.24 -7.71 7.78
CA ARG A 94 20.04 -6.63 8.36
C ARG A 94 21.48 -6.74 7.80
N PRO A 95 22.11 -5.64 7.34
CA PRO A 95 23.47 -5.68 6.79
C PRO A 95 24.50 -6.22 7.77
N GLU A 96 24.31 -5.97 9.07
CA GLU A 96 25.20 -6.43 10.13
C GLU A 96 24.42 -7.11 11.25
N HIS A 97 24.85 -8.33 11.60
CA HIS A 97 24.33 -9.11 12.71
C HIS A 97 25.23 -8.96 13.93
N HIS A 98 24.68 -8.79 15.13
CA HIS A 98 25.47 -8.49 16.33
C HIS A 98 26.40 -9.65 16.76
N LYS A 99 26.09 -10.90 16.39
CA LYS A 99 26.95 -12.08 16.65
C LYS A 99 27.98 -12.34 15.56
N LYS A 100 28.19 -11.40 14.64
CA LYS A 100 29.08 -11.58 13.51
C LYS A 100 30.54 -11.50 13.96
N ASN A 101 31.29 -12.56 13.71
CA ASN A 101 32.73 -12.58 13.95
C ASN A 101 33.42 -11.90 12.76
N GLN A 102 34.07 -10.76 12.98
CA GLN A 102 34.68 -9.96 11.90
C GLN A 102 35.83 -10.71 11.19
N GLY A 103 36.53 -11.61 11.90
CA GLY A 103 37.65 -12.38 11.34
C GLY A 103 37.24 -13.34 10.22
N ASP A 104 36.17 -14.10 10.43
CA ASP A 104 35.72 -15.14 9.49
C ASP A 104 35.17 -14.55 8.19
N GLU A 105 34.60 -13.35 8.23
CA GLU A 105 34.12 -12.65 7.03
C GLU A 105 35.23 -12.12 6.14
N VAL A 106 36.31 -11.61 6.73
CA VAL A 106 37.45 -11.10 5.96
C VAL A 106 38.12 -12.26 5.23
N GLU A 107 38.24 -13.42 5.87
CA GLU A 107 38.71 -14.64 5.21
C GLU A 107 37.78 -15.12 4.10
N PHE A 108 36.47 -15.17 4.35
CA PHE A 108 35.50 -15.60 3.34
C PHE A 108 35.49 -14.67 2.13
N LYS A 109 35.49 -13.34 2.35
CA LYS A 109 35.55 -12.34 1.27
C LYS A 109 36.85 -12.44 0.47
N LYS A 110 37.99 -12.69 1.13
CA LYS A 110 39.27 -12.93 0.44
C LYS A 110 39.24 -14.20 -0.41
N LYS A 111 38.66 -15.29 0.08
CA LYS A 111 38.53 -16.57 -0.64
C LYS A 111 37.52 -16.51 -1.80
N SER A 112 36.54 -15.62 -1.73
CA SER A 112 35.45 -15.50 -2.72
C SER A 112 35.80 -14.64 -3.95
N ILE A 113 36.91 -13.91 -3.96
CA ILE A 113 37.33 -13.11 -5.12
C ILE A 113 37.98 -14.08 -6.12
N LYS A 114 37.26 -14.43 -7.18
CA LYS A 114 37.83 -15.24 -8.28
C LYS A 114 38.95 -14.43 -8.96
N PRO A 115 40.12 -15.02 -9.24
CA PRO A 115 41.15 -14.34 -10.02
C PRO A 115 40.59 -14.02 -11.40
N SER A 116 40.69 -12.75 -11.79
CA SER A 116 40.40 -12.30 -13.16
C SER A 116 41.31 -13.09 -14.10
N LYS A 117 40.71 -13.78 -15.07
CA LYS A 117 41.42 -14.43 -16.16
C LYS A 117 41.66 -13.43 -17.28
#